data_AF-A0A4R4IC48-F1
#
_entry.id   AF-A0A4R4IC48-F1
#
_cell.length_a   1.000
_cell.length_b   1.000
_cell.length_c   1.000
_cell.angle_alpha   90.00
_cell.angle_beta   90.00
_cell.angle_gamma   90.00
#
_symmetry.space_group_name_H-M   'P 1'
#
loop_
_entity.id
_entity.type
_entity.pdbx_description
1 polymer ?
#
loop_
_entity_poly.entity_id
_entity_poly.type
_entity_poly.pdbx_seq_one_letter_code
_entity_poly.pdbx_strand_id
1 'polypeptide(L)'
;MNPTIADAKKALGFSRNAQLARFLGVARQSFTGRSDDEPMPDGWCWRAARRRPELFTPSTAPADDLGTTKGAVMRRFFLTNDTSLAVLLQLPREHVEALGDGDQLPDSPHLRALLSQPAPVAAEQGSDDPDASRIVPVESA
;
A
#
# COMPACT_ATOMS: atom_id res chain seq x y z
N MET A 1 -0.75 11.19 8.22
CA MET A 1 -0.40 12.57 8.63
C MET A 1 1.06 12.79 8.26
N ASN A 2 1.43 13.93 7.66
CA ASN A 2 2.83 14.17 7.26
C ASN A 2 3.70 14.40 8.52
N PRO A 3 4.89 13.78 8.60
CA PRO A 3 5.80 14.02 9.73
C PRO A 3 6.25 15.49 9.75
N THR A 4 6.49 16.02 10.95
CA THR A 4 7.08 17.36 11.11
C THR A 4 8.54 17.35 10.69
N ILE A 5 9.09 18.53 10.41
CA ILE A 5 10.51 18.67 10.05
C ILE A 5 11.42 18.16 11.18
N ALA A 6 11.02 18.36 12.44
CA ALA A 6 11.69 17.84 13.63
C ALA A 6 11.70 16.32 13.68
N ASP A 7 10.54 15.71 13.45
CA ASP A 7 10.38 14.25 13.47
C ASP A 7 11.19 13.59 12.35
N ALA A 8 11.14 14.17 11.14
CA ALA A 8 11.94 13.74 10.00
C ALA A 8 13.45 13.79 10.29
N LYS A 9 13.92 14.86 10.94
CA LYS A 9 15.33 15.01 11.36
C LYS A 9 15.72 13.97 12.40
N LYS A 10 14.86 13.76 13.40
CA LYS A 10 15.07 12.77 14.47
C LYS A 10 15.16 11.36 13.89
N ALA A 11 14.24 10.98 12.99
CA ALA A 11 14.22 9.69 12.32
C ALA A 11 15.49 9.45 11.49
N LEU A 12 16.04 10.50 10.88
CA LEU A 12 17.27 10.44 10.07
C LEU A 12 18.57 10.61 10.89
N GLY A 13 18.48 10.88 12.19
CA GLY A 13 19.64 11.19 13.03
C GLY A 13 20.32 12.52 12.67
N PHE A 14 19.60 13.46 12.07
CA PHE A 14 20.12 14.76 11.67
C PHE A 14 19.84 15.83 12.73
N SER A 15 20.87 16.58 13.10
CA SER A 15 20.72 17.72 14.02
C SER A 15 20.46 19.04 13.30
N ARG A 16 20.77 19.13 11.99
CA ARG A 16 20.73 20.40 11.23
C ARG A 16 19.82 20.33 10.01
N ASN A 17 19.06 21.38 9.74
CA ASN A 17 18.22 21.51 8.54
C ASN A 17 19.04 21.44 7.24
N ALA A 18 20.32 21.84 7.27
CA ALA A 18 21.22 21.70 6.12
C ALA A 18 21.49 20.23 5.74
N GLN A 19 21.49 19.32 6.72
CA GLN A 19 21.66 17.88 6.46
C GLN A 19 20.38 17.32 5.83
N LEU A 20 19.21 17.67 6.38
CA LEU A 20 17.92 17.31 5.80
C LEU A 20 17.76 17.88 4.37
N ALA A 21 18.15 19.13 4.12
CA ALA A 21 18.10 19.74 2.79
C ALA A 21 18.96 19.00 1.77
N ARG A 22 20.18 18.61 2.15
CA ARG A 22 21.07 17.77 1.32
C ARG A 22 20.48 16.40 1.07
N PHE A 23 19.86 15.79 2.08
CA PHE A 23 19.20 14.49 1.94
C PHE A 23 18.02 14.55 0.97
N LEU A 24 17.19 15.59 1.03
CA LEU A 24 16.05 15.79 0.12
C LEU A 24 16.44 16.31 -1.27
N GLY A 25 17.70 16.71 -1.46
CA GLY A 25 18.17 17.34 -2.69
C GLY A 25 17.49 18.69 -2.96
N VAL A 26 17.22 19.47 -1.91
CA VAL A 26 16.63 20.82 -2.01
C VAL A 26 17.62 21.87 -1.53
N ALA A 27 17.45 23.11 -1.99
CA ALA A 27 18.26 24.23 -1.54
C ALA A 27 18.00 24.51 -0.05
N ARG A 28 19.05 24.91 0.71
CA ARG A 28 18.94 25.25 2.14
C ARG A 28 17.90 26.34 2.42
N GLN A 29 17.75 27.28 1.48
CA GLN A 29 16.76 28.36 1.54
C GLN A 29 15.31 27.86 1.54
N SER A 30 15.06 26.61 1.12
CA SER A 30 13.70 26.05 1.16
C SER A 30 13.19 25.83 2.60
N PHE A 31 14.09 25.88 3.60
CA PHE A 31 13.77 25.78 5.02
C PHE A 31 13.67 27.15 5.72
N THR A 32 13.99 28.26 5.04
CA THR A 32 13.92 29.58 5.66
C THR A 32 12.47 29.98 5.87
N GLY A 33 12.12 30.44 7.08
CA GLY A 33 10.75 30.82 7.44
C GLY A 33 9.87 29.64 7.88
N ARG A 34 10.40 28.41 7.93
CA ARG A 34 9.70 27.25 8.50
C ARG A 34 10.24 26.87 9.86
N SER A 35 9.33 26.53 10.77
CA SER A 35 9.64 26.00 12.09
C SER A 35 9.82 24.49 12.03
N ASP A 36 10.59 23.93 12.98
CA ASP A 36 10.81 22.48 13.07
C ASP A 36 9.50 21.70 13.34
N ASP A 37 8.54 22.35 14.00
CA ASP A 37 7.22 21.81 14.32
C ASP A 37 6.25 21.80 13.13
N GLU A 38 6.59 22.50 12.04
CA GLU A 38 5.72 22.57 10.87
C GLU A 38 5.72 21.23 10.13
N PRO A 39 4.55 20.74 9.65
CA PRO A 39 4.48 19.54 8.83
C PRO A 39 5.33 19.71 7.57
N MET A 40 6.07 18.65 7.24
CA MET A 40 6.85 18.62 6.01
C MET A 40 5.90 18.63 4.79
N PRO A 41 6.20 19.39 3.71
CA PRO A 41 5.38 19.37 2.51
C PRO A 41 5.36 17.99 1.88
N ASP A 42 4.25 17.64 1.24
CA ASP A 42 4.05 16.34 0.59
C ASP A 42 5.18 16.02 -0.39
N GLY A 43 5.61 16.99 -1.20
CA GLY A 43 6.70 16.80 -2.17
C GLY A 43 8.04 16.41 -1.51
N TRP A 44 8.27 16.78 -0.25
CA TRP A 44 9.45 16.37 0.50
C TRP A 44 9.24 15.00 1.14
N CYS A 45 8.04 14.70 1.64
CA CYS A 45 7.67 13.35 2.11
C CYS A 45 7.89 12.31 1.02
N TRP A 46 7.44 12.56 -0.20
CA TRP A 46 7.66 11.67 -1.35
C TRP A 46 9.15 11.47 -1.67
N ARG A 47 9.96 12.54 -1.58
CA ARG A 47 11.42 12.44 -1.80
C ARG A 47 12.12 11.67 -0.70
N ALA A 48 11.71 11.87 0.55
CA ALA A 48 12.24 11.16 1.70
C ALA A 48 11.88 9.67 1.63
N ALA A 49 10.63 9.35 1.31
CA ALA A 49 10.15 7.98 1.11
C ALA A 49 10.86 7.27 -0.05
N ARG A 50 11.22 7.97 -1.12
CA ARG A 50 12.00 7.38 -2.22
C ARG A 50 13.44 7.01 -1.82
N ARG A 51 14.03 7.67 -0.83
CA ARG A 51 15.41 7.41 -0.37
C ARG A 51 15.48 6.50 0.84
N ARG A 52 14.54 6.65 1.76
CA ARG A 52 14.41 5.89 3.01
C ARG A 52 12.92 5.56 3.18
N PRO A 53 12.39 4.60 2.40
CA PRO A 53 10.99 4.21 2.51
C PRO A 53 10.68 3.77 3.94
N GLU A 54 11.60 3.01 4.55
CA GLU A 54 11.55 2.53 5.94
C GLU A 54 11.29 3.60 7.02
N LEU A 55 11.55 4.89 6.76
CA LEU A 55 11.36 5.99 7.73
C LEU A 55 10.23 6.96 7.36
N PHE A 56 9.84 7.04 6.08
CA PHE A 56 9.03 8.14 5.54
C PHE A 56 7.82 7.71 4.73
N THR A 57 7.69 6.44 4.38
CA THR A 57 6.32 5.95 4.16
C THR A 57 5.61 6.07 5.49
N PRO A 58 4.30 6.41 5.52
CA PRO A 58 3.53 6.12 6.73
C PRO A 58 3.90 4.69 7.06
N SER A 59 4.40 4.48 8.27
CA SER A 59 4.50 3.16 8.82
C SER A 59 3.10 2.57 8.60
N THR A 60 2.94 1.79 7.52
CA THR A 60 2.42 0.48 7.76
C THR A 60 3.28 0.05 8.93
N ALA A 61 2.64 -0.05 10.09
CA ALA A 61 3.10 -0.96 11.13
C ALA A 61 3.76 -2.18 10.44
N PRO A 62 4.76 -2.83 11.07
CA PRO A 62 5.41 -4.01 10.48
C PRO A 62 4.37 -4.80 9.72
N ALA A 63 4.63 -5.20 8.48
CA ALA A 63 3.68 -5.81 7.55
C ALA A 63 2.88 -6.99 8.16
N ASP A 64 1.96 -6.65 9.04
CA ASP A 64 1.21 -7.42 10.04
C ASP A 64 -0.01 -6.52 10.29
N ASP A 65 -1.11 -6.84 9.59
CA ASP A 65 -2.51 -6.77 10.07
C ASP A 65 -3.53 -6.30 9.03
N LEU A 66 -3.18 -5.38 8.12
CA LEU A 66 -4.20 -4.88 7.17
C LEU A 66 -4.56 -5.87 6.06
N GLY A 67 -3.81 -6.96 5.91
CA GLY A 67 -4.09 -8.04 4.95
C GLY A 67 -4.71 -9.30 5.55
N THR A 68 -4.61 -9.51 6.87
CA THR A 68 -4.89 -10.80 7.51
C THR A 68 -5.92 -10.72 8.63
N THR A 69 -6.34 -9.52 9.05
CA THR A 69 -7.41 -9.40 10.05
C THR A 69 -8.76 -9.86 9.51
N LYS A 70 -9.59 -10.44 10.37
CA LYS A 70 -10.93 -10.95 10.00
C LYS A 70 -11.73 -9.93 9.21
N GLY A 71 -11.80 -8.69 9.70
CA GLY A 71 -12.54 -7.60 9.08
C GLY A 71 -11.94 -7.13 7.76
N ALA A 72 -10.61 -7.13 7.62
CA ALA A 72 -9.95 -6.77 6.36
C ALA A 72 -10.23 -7.81 5.28
N VAL A 73 -10.17 -9.10 5.63
CA VAL A 73 -10.49 -10.20 4.70
C VAL A 73 -11.97 -10.19 4.33
N MET A 74 -12.88 -10.00 5.30
CA MET A 74 -14.31 -9.87 5.00
C MET A 74 -14.61 -8.70 4.07
N ARG A 75 -14.02 -7.53 4.30
CA ARG A 75 -14.20 -6.38 3.39
C ARG A 75 -13.61 -6.63 2.00
N ARG A 76 -12.45 -7.28 1.92
CA ARG A 76 -11.76 -7.55 0.65
C ARG A 76 -12.53 -8.55 -0.22
N PHE A 77 -13.15 -9.55 0.40
CA PHE A 77 -13.95 -10.57 -0.29
C PHE A 77 -15.46 -10.27 -0.26
N PHE A 78 -15.87 -9.07 0.17
CA PHE A 78 -17.28 -8.65 0.26
C PHE A 78 -18.18 -9.63 1.03
N LEU A 79 -17.66 -10.21 2.12
CA LEU A 79 -18.36 -11.15 2.98
C LEU A 79 -19.13 -10.39 4.08
N THR A 80 -20.36 -10.85 4.35
CA THR A 80 -21.25 -10.25 5.36
C THR A 80 -21.44 -11.11 6.61
N ASN A 81 -20.91 -12.34 6.62
CA ASN A 81 -21.05 -13.25 7.76
C ASN A 81 -19.82 -14.15 7.95
N ASP A 82 -19.61 -14.61 9.18
CA ASP A 82 -18.48 -15.46 9.57
C ASP A 82 -18.56 -16.88 8.97
N THR A 83 -19.75 -17.36 8.60
CA THR A 83 -19.92 -18.69 7.98
C THR A 83 -19.30 -18.71 6.59
N SER A 84 -19.49 -17.66 5.79
CA SER A 84 -18.90 -17.50 4.48
C SER A 84 -17.38 -17.36 4.58
N LEU A 85 -16.88 -16.69 5.62
CA LEU A 85 -15.44 -16.60 5.88
C LEU A 85 -14.85 -17.97 6.27
N ALA A 86 -15.52 -18.72 7.14
CA ALA A 86 -15.11 -20.06 7.55
C ALA A 86 -15.02 -21.02 6.35
N VAL A 87 -16.00 -20.98 5.44
CA VAL A 87 -15.99 -21.77 4.20
C VAL A 87 -14.83 -21.35 3.28
N LEU A 88 -14.63 -20.04 3.11
CA LEU A 88 -13.58 -19.50 2.23
C LEU A 88 -12.16 -19.81 2.74
N LEU A 89 -11.97 -19.82 4.05
CA LEU A 89 -10.68 -20.18 4.67
C LEU A 89 -10.54 -21.68 4.93
N GLN A 90 -11.60 -22.47 4.72
CA GLN A 90 -11.70 -23.88 5.10
C GLN A 90 -11.40 -24.11 6.60
N LEU A 91 -11.82 -23.18 7.44
CA LEU A 91 -11.65 -23.22 8.90
C LEU A 91 -12.96 -23.61 9.60
N PRO A 92 -12.88 -24.16 10.83
CA PRO A 92 -14.06 -24.37 11.66
C PRO A 92 -14.74 -23.04 11.98
N ARG A 93 -16.07 -23.01 11.90
CA ARG A 93 -16.87 -21.81 12.20
C ARG A 93 -16.58 -21.25 13.60
N GLU A 94 -16.48 -22.14 14.58
CA GLU A 94 -16.14 -21.81 15.98
C GLU A 94 -14.81 -21.05 16.12
N HIS A 95 -13.82 -21.34 15.27
CA HIS A 95 -12.54 -20.65 15.24
C HIS A 95 -12.65 -19.22 14.70
N VAL A 96 -13.55 -19.00 13.74
CA VAL A 96 -13.78 -17.68 13.13
C VAL A 96 -14.69 -16.82 14.00
N GLU A 97 -15.67 -17.42 14.66
CA GLU A 97 -16.56 -16.72 15.61
C GLU A 97 -15.84 -16.31 16.90
N ALA A 98 -14.86 -17.10 17.35
CA ALA A 98 -14.00 -16.74 18.47
C ALA A 98 -13.10 -15.51 18.15
N LEU A 99 -12.88 -15.23 16.87
CA LEU A 99 -12.04 -14.14 16.40
C LEU A 99 -12.80 -12.81 16.35
N GLY A 100 -12.22 -11.75 16.89
CA GLY A 100 -12.70 -10.38 16.71
C GLY A 100 -12.50 -9.85 15.29
N ASP A 101 -13.20 -8.78 14.89
CA ASP A 101 -13.04 -8.15 13.56
C ASP A 101 -11.60 -7.63 13.32
N GLY A 102 -10.94 -7.17 14.39
CA GLY A 102 -9.54 -6.74 14.37
C GLY A 102 -8.54 -7.82 14.76
N ASP A 103 -8.97 -9.08 14.88
CA ASP A 103 -8.09 -10.18 15.27
C ASP A 103 -7.48 -10.85 14.03
N GLN A 104 -6.24 -11.32 14.16
CA GLN A 104 -5.48 -11.88 13.05
C GLN A 104 -5.96 -13.28 12.69
N LEU A 105 -6.26 -13.48 11.42
CA LEU A 105 -6.52 -14.83 10.92
C LEU A 105 -5.24 -15.66 10.95
N PRO A 106 -5.34 -16.95 11.30
CA PRO A 106 -4.18 -17.83 11.32
C PRO A 106 -3.54 -17.95 9.92
N ASP A 107 -2.20 -17.83 9.86
CA ASP A 107 -1.44 -17.95 8.60
C ASP A 107 -1.63 -19.34 8.01
N SER A 108 -2.55 -19.43 7.06
CA SER A 108 -2.94 -20.66 6.38
C SER A 108 -2.49 -20.60 4.92
N PRO A 109 -2.03 -21.71 4.32
CA PRO A 109 -1.63 -21.72 2.91
C PRO A 109 -2.78 -21.29 1.98
N HIS A 110 -4.03 -21.58 2.37
CA HIS A 110 -5.22 -21.15 1.63
C HIS A 110 -5.42 -19.63 1.70
N LEU A 111 -5.26 -19.03 2.88
CA LEU A 111 -5.28 -17.58 3.07
C LEU A 111 -4.19 -16.91 2.24
N ARG A 112 -2.97 -17.45 2.24
CA ARG A 112 -1.86 -16.93 1.44
C ARG A 112 -2.13 -17.02 -0.05
N ALA A 113 -2.76 -18.10 -0.52
CA ALA A 113 -3.18 -18.24 -1.91
C ALA A 113 -4.21 -17.17 -2.31
N LEU A 114 -5.23 -16.96 -1.48
CA LEU A 114 -6.27 -15.94 -1.64
C LEU A 114 -5.70 -14.51 -1.67
N LEU A 115 -4.78 -14.19 -0.76
CA LEU A 115 -4.14 -12.88 -0.69
C LEU A 115 -3.13 -12.64 -1.82
N SER A 116 -2.52 -13.71 -2.34
CA SER A 116 -1.61 -13.66 -3.49
C SER A 116 -2.35 -13.46 -4.82
N GLN A 117 -3.68 -13.64 -4.84
CA GLN A 117 -4.45 -13.28 -6.02
C GLN A 117 -4.43 -11.75 -6.15
N PRO A 118 -3.94 -11.20 -7.28
CA PRO A 118 -4.11 -9.79 -7.54
C PRO A 118 -5.61 -9.50 -7.46
N ALA A 119 -6.00 -8.37 -6.85
CA ALA A 119 -7.34 -7.81 -7.06
C ALA A 119 -7.61 -7.89 -8.57
N PRO A 120 -8.83 -8.22 -9.03
CA PRO A 120 -9.11 -8.15 -10.44
C PRO A 120 -8.81 -6.71 -10.85
N VAL A 121 -7.61 -6.51 -11.40
CA VAL A 121 -7.39 -5.52 -12.41
C VAL A 121 -8.56 -5.79 -13.31
N ALA A 122 -9.42 -4.77 -13.47
CA ALA A 122 -10.26 -4.73 -14.65
C ALA A 122 -9.33 -5.22 -15.74
N ALA A 123 -9.60 -6.42 -16.26
CA ALA A 123 -8.83 -6.92 -17.36
C ALA A 123 -8.90 -5.74 -18.32
N GLU A 124 -7.76 -5.10 -18.57
CA GLU A 124 -7.58 -4.47 -19.83
C GLU A 124 -7.89 -5.62 -20.77
N GLN A 125 -9.13 -5.62 -21.24
CA GLN A 125 -9.51 -6.19 -22.50
C GLN A 125 -8.67 -5.39 -23.50
N GLY A 126 -7.36 -5.65 -23.50
CA GLY A 126 -6.58 -5.64 -24.71
C GLY A 126 -7.36 -6.59 -25.58
N SER A 127 -8.20 -6.00 -26.42
CA SER A 127 -8.93 -6.70 -27.45
C SER A 127 -7.88 -7.53 -28.18
N ASP A 128 -7.89 -8.82 -27.91
CA ASP A 128 -7.50 -9.77 -28.93
C ASP A 128 -8.60 -9.61 -29.98
N ASP A 129 -8.40 -8.64 -30.86
CA ASP A 129 -9.26 -8.39 -32.00
C ASP A 129 -8.92 -9.50 -33.01
N PRO A 130 -9.81 -10.50 -33.19
CA PRO A 130 -9.55 -11.59 -34.13
C PRO A 130 -9.66 -11.13 -35.60
N ASP A 131 -9.91 -9.84 -35.86
CA ASP A 131 -10.08 -9.27 -37.20
C ASP A 131 -8.78 -8.62 -37.75
N ALA A 132 -7.72 -8.50 -36.94
CA ALA A 132 -6.40 -8.04 -37.40
C ALA A 132 -5.79 -8.91 -38.51
N SER A 133 -6.24 -10.16 -38.66
CA SER A 133 -5.81 -11.06 -39.76
C SER A 133 -6.69 -10.98 -41.03
N ARG A 134 -7.72 -10.12 -41.09
CA ARG A 134 -8.65 -10.01 -42.23
C ARG A 134 -8.37 -8.87 -43.21
N ILE A 135 -7.46 -7.96 -42.90
CA ILE A 135 -7.17 -6.83 -43.80
C ILE A 135 -6.28 -7.33 -44.94
N VAL A 136 -6.92 -7.76 -46.04
CA VAL A 136 -6.24 -7.90 -47.33
C VAL A 136 -5.88 -6.50 -47.86
N PRO A 137 -4.66 -6.26 -48.34
CA PRO A 137 -4.33 -4.99 -48.98
C PRO A 137 -5.14 -4.84 -50.27
N VAL A 138 -5.99 -3.81 -50.34
CA VAL A 138 -6.66 -3.44 -51.58
C VAL A 138 -5.66 -2.68 -52.46
N GLU A 139 -5.38 -3.23 -53.62
CA GLU A 139 -4.54 -2.60 -54.65
C GLU A 139 -5.39 -1.54 -55.35
N SER A 140 -5.11 -0.26 -55.09
CA SER A 140 -5.76 0.85 -55.77
C SER A 140 -5.14 1.04 -57.15
N ALA A 141 -5.86 0.61 -58.20
CA ALA A 141 -5.57 0.89 -59.60
C ALA A 141 -6.13 2.26 -60.04
#